data_AF-A0A441DII7-F1
#
_entry.id   AF-A0A441DII7-F1
#
_cell.length_a   1.000
_cell.length_b   1.000
_cell.length_c   1.000
_cell.angle_alpha   90.00
_cell.angle_beta   90.00
_cell.angle_gamma   90.00
#
_symmetry.space_group_name_H-M   'P 1'
#
loop_
_entity.id
_entity.type
_entity.pdbx_description
1 polymer ?
#
loop_
_entity_poly.entity_id
_entity_poly.type
_entity_poly.pdbx_seq_one_letter_code
_entity_poly.pdbx_strand_id
1 'polypeptide(L)'
;MFAKLARTALVIAAIGVAGCNDSSMKDFAPHANKPLPDKILASMKAKGMTRTSPVMARIFKEEGKLEIWKAKTNGRYDLVASYDICKWSGKLGPKYTEGDRQAPEGFYTVRPAQMNPRSSYHLAFNIGYPNAYDRANGRTGSHLMVHGACSSSGCYSMTDAQIEQIYAFGRDAFQGGQTEFQIQAFPFRMTAANMARYRKDPNYEFWKMLKVGYDNFEITKVPPKVDVCEKRYVFNQVAPDGETFDPTGACPATTQPDSLKSAFNAYQSTYEAAFNGAVKASVPAPKPTIGGIKEASIVSEWSKRRARGERVPIEPPSLNADGSLTATARMGRIDSPAGRKMAALDAEKAAKQKAEEQRLAAIEAAKAEKAAARAQAAAEKQTARINSLAEEGEAMAAAETPVATATIASSPDAAPATAQAANAGESRTTRLKKKLLGMFGG
;
A
#
# COMPACT_ATOMS: atom_id res chain seq x y z
N MET A 1 -83.37 5.90 -48.15
CA MET A 1 -83.49 6.63 -49.43
C MET A 1 -82.89 8.02 -49.20
N PHE A 2 -81.74 8.46 -49.70
CA PHE A 2 -80.88 8.03 -50.80
C PHE A 2 -79.43 8.46 -50.52
N ALA A 3 -78.48 7.64 -51.00
CA ALA A 3 -77.13 7.97 -51.48
C ALA A 3 -76.15 8.69 -50.50
N LYS A 4 -75.02 8.13 -50.04
CA LYS A 4 -73.93 7.39 -50.71
C LYS A 4 -73.58 7.94 -52.10
N LEU A 5 -72.53 8.76 -52.19
CA LEU A 5 -71.38 8.66 -53.13
C LEU A 5 -70.73 10.03 -53.37
N ALA A 6 -69.62 10.29 -52.67
CA ALA A 6 -68.48 11.00 -53.24
C ALA A 6 -67.22 10.57 -52.46
N ARG A 7 -66.66 9.45 -52.90
CA ARG A 7 -65.31 9.01 -52.53
C ARG A 7 -64.30 9.95 -53.18
N THR A 8 -63.11 9.97 -52.57
CA THR A 8 -61.79 10.28 -53.18
C THR A 8 -61.48 11.75 -53.46
N ALA A 9 -60.80 12.41 -52.50
CA ALA A 9 -59.52 13.09 -52.73
C ALA A 9 -58.94 13.60 -51.39
N LEU A 10 -57.61 13.49 -51.27
CA LEU A 10 -56.75 14.03 -50.22
C LEU A 10 -56.68 13.30 -48.86
N VAL A 11 -56.09 12.11 -48.91
CA VAL A 11 -54.97 11.79 -48.00
C VAL A 11 -53.81 12.73 -48.39
N ILE A 12 -53.31 13.56 -47.47
CA ILE A 12 -51.91 14.00 -47.29
C ILE A 12 -51.84 15.17 -46.27
N ALA A 13 -50.90 15.05 -45.35
CA ALA A 13 -50.31 16.08 -44.47
C ALA A 13 -51.08 16.55 -43.24
N ALA A 14 -51.21 15.67 -42.23
CA ALA A 14 -51.32 16.07 -40.83
C ALA A 14 -50.48 15.17 -39.90
N ILE A 15 -49.22 14.92 -40.27
CA ILE A 15 -48.21 14.39 -39.34
C ILE A 15 -47.12 15.44 -39.26
N GLY A 16 -47.08 16.20 -38.16
CA GLY A 16 -46.08 17.23 -38.04
C GLY A 16 -46.07 18.04 -36.76
N VAL A 17 -46.34 17.45 -35.57
CA VAL A 17 -45.72 17.87 -34.30
C VAL A 17 -45.77 16.70 -33.29
N ALA A 18 -44.88 15.74 -33.43
CA ALA A 18 -44.54 14.80 -32.35
C ALA A 18 -43.04 14.45 -32.43
N GLY A 19 -42.21 15.50 -32.48
CA GLY A 19 -40.76 15.43 -32.49
C GLY A 19 -40.19 16.37 -31.43
N CYS A 20 -40.69 16.32 -30.20
CA CYS A 20 -40.05 17.00 -29.08
C CYS A 20 -38.81 16.20 -28.64
N ASN A 21 -37.73 16.38 -29.39
CA ASN A 21 -36.42 16.79 -28.90
C ASN A 21 -35.88 16.26 -27.53
N ASP A 22 -36.03 14.99 -27.19
CA ASP A 22 -35.34 14.39 -26.01
C ASP A 22 -33.91 13.92 -26.33
N SER A 23 -33.41 14.19 -27.53
CA SER A 23 -32.09 13.74 -28.01
C SER A 23 -31.03 14.85 -28.08
N SER A 24 -31.35 16.11 -27.76
CA SER A 24 -30.43 17.23 -28.05
C SER A 24 -29.81 17.96 -26.84
N MET A 25 -30.11 17.59 -25.59
CA MET A 25 -29.47 18.27 -24.43
C MET A 25 -29.06 17.38 -23.22
N LYS A 26 -29.11 16.04 -23.30
CA LYS A 26 -28.79 15.16 -22.15
C LYS A 26 -27.46 14.39 -22.20
N ASP A 27 -26.72 14.36 -23.31
CA ASP A 27 -25.51 13.54 -23.39
C ASP A 27 -24.22 14.35 -23.63
N PHE A 28 -23.80 15.08 -22.61
CA PHE A 28 -22.46 15.68 -22.55
C PHE A 28 -21.46 14.84 -21.73
N ALA A 29 -21.73 13.55 -21.53
CA ALA A 29 -20.83 12.59 -20.87
C ALA A 29 -21.12 11.14 -21.34
N PRO A 30 -20.68 10.72 -22.54
CA PRO A 30 -21.09 9.46 -23.16
C PRO A 30 -20.75 8.22 -22.30
N HIS A 31 -19.69 8.28 -21.50
CA HIS A 31 -19.28 7.20 -20.60
C HIS A 31 -20.21 7.02 -19.40
N ALA A 32 -20.85 8.09 -18.92
CA ALA A 32 -21.65 8.07 -17.71
C ALA A 32 -22.98 7.32 -17.89
N ASN A 33 -23.47 7.21 -19.13
CA ASN A 33 -24.71 6.53 -19.48
C ASN A 33 -24.52 5.11 -20.04
N LYS A 34 -23.28 4.60 -20.05
CA LYS A 34 -22.98 3.24 -20.48
C LYS A 34 -23.73 2.21 -19.61
N PRO A 35 -24.45 1.24 -20.21
CA PRO A 35 -25.14 0.20 -19.45
C PRO A 35 -24.15 -0.79 -18.82
N LEU A 36 -24.61 -1.53 -17.80
CA LEU A 36 -23.87 -2.67 -17.28
C LEU A 36 -23.75 -3.77 -18.34
N PRO A 37 -22.61 -4.49 -18.43
CA PRO A 37 -22.45 -5.62 -19.35
C PRO A 37 -23.48 -6.74 -19.14
N ASP A 38 -23.89 -7.40 -20.22
CA ASP A 38 -24.90 -8.48 -20.17
C ASP A 38 -24.55 -9.61 -19.21
N LYS A 39 -23.25 -9.94 -19.09
CA LYS A 39 -22.77 -10.95 -18.12
C LYS A 39 -23.09 -10.57 -16.68
N ILE A 40 -22.96 -9.28 -16.33
CA ILE A 40 -23.31 -8.77 -15.00
C ILE A 40 -24.84 -8.79 -14.83
N LEU A 41 -25.59 -8.34 -15.83
CA LEU A 41 -27.06 -8.36 -15.80
C LEU A 41 -27.61 -9.78 -15.63
N ALA A 42 -27.02 -10.78 -16.31
CA ALA A 42 -27.38 -12.18 -16.16
C ALA A 42 -27.07 -12.71 -14.75
N SER A 43 -25.89 -12.38 -14.20
CA SER A 43 -25.54 -12.75 -12.83
C SER A 43 -26.48 -12.12 -11.79
N MET A 44 -26.84 -10.85 -11.98
CA MET A 44 -27.81 -10.16 -11.13
C MET A 44 -29.17 -10.85 -11.15
N LYS A 45 -29.68 -11.18 -12.35
CA LYS A 45 -30.94 -11.92 -12.51
C LYS A 45 -30.89 -13.26 -11.78
N ALA A 46 -29.82 -14.04 -11.95
CA ALA A 46 -29.64 -15.32 -11.28
C ALA A 46 -29.59 -15.21 -9.74
N LYS A 47 -29.13 -14.08 -9.21
CA LYS A 47 -29.05 -13.81 -7.76
C LYS A 47 -30.28 -13.09 -7.20
N GLY A 48 -31.31 -12.83 -8.01
CA GLY A 48 -32.50 -12.09 -7.58
C GLY A 48 -32.20 -10.62 -7.26
N MET A 49 -31.29 -9.98 -8.02
CA MET A 49 -30.97 -8.56 -7.91
C MET A 49 -31.57 -7.82 -9.09
N THR A 50 -32.40 -6.81 -8.86
CA THR A 50 -32.93 -5.96 -9.94
C THR A 50 -31.86 -4.96 -10.37
N ARG A 51 -31.95 -4.39 -11.58
CA ARG A 51 -30.99 -3.39 -12.07
C ARG A 51 -30.88 -2.19 -11.12
N THR A 52 -32.02 -1.73 -10.63
CA THR A 52 -32.18 -0.54 -9.80
C THR A 52 -32.13 -0.81 -8.29
N SER A 53 -31.89 -2.06 -7.84
CA SER A 53 -31.75 -2.35 -6.40
C SER A 53 -30.65 -1.50 -5.75
N PRO A 54 -30.80 -1.16 -4.46
CA PRO A 54 -29.75 -0.50 -3.69
C PRO A 54 -28.39 -1.21 -3.75
N VAL A 55 -27.32 -0.41 -3.71
CA VAL A 55 -25.93 -0.88 -3.69
C VAL A 55 -25.18 -0.35 -2.47
N MET A 56 -24.03 -0.97 -2.19
CA MET A 56 -22.96 -0.45 -1.36
C MET A 56 -21.62 -0.93 -1.95
N ALA A 57 -20.50 -0.36 -1.51
CA ALA A 57 -19.19 -0.86 -1.87
C ALA A 57 -18.30 -1.15 -0.66
N ARG A 58 -17.37 -2.08 -0.84
CA ARG A 58 -16.31 -2.39 0.11
C ARG A 58 -14.96 -2.28 -0.58
N ILE A 59 -14.01 -1.66 0.09
CA ILE A 59 -12.65 -1.48 -0.38
C ILE A 59 -11.71 -2.16 0.59
N PHE A 60 -10.79 -2.95 0.06
CA PHE A 60 -9.79 -3.69 0.80
C PHE A 60 -8.41 -3.29 0.30
N LYS A 61 -7.71 -2.46 1.07
CA LYS A 61 -6.44 -1.84 0.64
C LYS A 61 -5.33 -2.87 0.44
N GLU A 62 -5.17 -3.79 1.37
CA GLU A 62 -4.14 -4.82 1.27
C GLU A 62 -4.35 -5.76 0.08
N GLU A 63 -5.58 -6.20 -0.15
CA GLU A 63 -5.97 -7.05 -1.27
C GLU A 63 -6.01 -6.28 -2.59
N GLY A 64 -6.06 -4.95 -2.55
CA GLY A 64 -6.24 -4.11 -3.73
C GLY A 64 -7.58 -4.37 -4.43
N LYS A 65 -8.66 -4.54 -3.66
CA LYS A 65 -9.98 -4.90 -4.20
C LYS A 65 -11.05 -3.86 -3.87
N LEU A 66 -11.90 -3.56 -4.85
CA LEU A 66 -13.17 -2.87 -4.66
C LEU A 66 -14.30 -3.84 -5.02
N GLU A 67 -15.21 -4.07 -4.09
CA GLU A 67 -16.37 -4.93 -4.24
C GLU A 67 -17.64 -4.10 -4.29
N ILE A 68 -18.53 -4.41 -5.23
CA ILE A 68 -19.90 -3.89 -5.24
C ILE A 68 -20.83 -4.98 -4.74
N TRP A 69 -21.62 -4.61 -3.73
CA TRP A 69 -22.65 -5.44 -3.14
C TRP A 69 -24.01 -4.84 -3.48
N LYS A 70 -24.98 -5.69 -3.79
CA LYS A 70 -26.30 -5.25 -4.25
C LYS A 70 -27.40 -5.98 -3.50
N ALA A 71 -28.45 -5.25 -3.15
CA ALA A 71 -29.60 -5.81 -2.48
C ALA A 71 -30.33 -6.80 -3.40
N LYS A 72 -30.57 -8.00 -2.88
CA LYS A 72 -31.49 -8.98 -3.47
C LYS A 72 -32.94 -8.61 -3.14
N THR A 73 -33.89 -9.27 -3.78
CA THR A 73 -35.34 -9.10 -3.51
C THR A 73 -35.75 -9.37 -2.06
N ASN A 74 -34.95 -10.11 -1.29
CA ASN A 74 -35.19 -10.38 0.13
C ASN A 74 -34.57 -9.33 1.08
N GLY A 75 -34.06 -8.20 0.55
CA GLY A 75 -33.47 -7.11 1.32
C GLY A 75 -32.03 -7.33 1.78
N ARG A 76 -31.48 -8.55 1.66
CA ARG A 76 -30.08 -8.85 1.97
C ARG A 76 -29.19 -8.61 0.76
N TYR A 77 -27.98 -8.12 1.02
CA TYR A 77 -26.97 -7.83 0.03
C TYR A 77 -26.15 -9.08 -0.28
N ASP A 78 -25.79 -9.24 -1.54
CA ASP A 78 -24.79 -10.20 -1.98
C ASP A 78 -23.82 -9.55 -2.97
N LEU A 79 -22.62 -10.12 -3.09
CA LEU A 79 -21.57 -9.62 -3.95
C LEU A 79 -22.02 -9.74 -5.41
N VAL A 80 -22.07 -8.62 -6.14
CA VAL A 80 -22.41 -8.63 -7.58
C VAL A 80 -21.17 -8.54 -8.45
N ALA A 81 -20.14 -7.80 -8.02
CA ALA A 81 -18.91 -7.63 -8.77
C ALA A 81 -17.71 -7.34 -7.84
N SER A 82 -16.52 -7.75 -8.27
CA SER A 82 -15.25 -7.47 -7.60
C SER A 82 -14.23 -6.99 -8.62
N TYR A 83 -13.51 -5.92 -8.29
CA TYR A 83 -12.61 -5.21 -9.19
C TYR A 83 -11.23 -5.05 -8.54
N ASP A 84 -10.18 -5.24 -9.33
CA ASP A 84 -8.82 -4.89 -8.95
C ASP A 84 -8.63 -3.38 -8.97
N ILE A 85 -8.13 -2.83 -7.85
CA ILE A 85 -7.75 -1.42 -7.73
C ILE A 85 -6.38 -1.27 -8.39
N CYS A 86 -6.28 -0.41 -9.40
CA CYS A 86 -5.03 -0.07 -10.08
C CYS A 86 -3.99 0.47 -9.10
N LYS A 87 -4.40 1.49 -8.34
CA LYS A 87 -3.53 2.19 -7.41
C LYS A 87 -4.33 2.90 -6.34
N TRP A 88 -3.88 2.78 -5.10
CA TRP A 88 -4.27 3.64 -3.99
C TRP A 88 -3.00 4.18 -3.35
N SER A 89 -3.07 5.37 -2.74
CA SER A 89 -1.88 6.05 -2.22
C SER A 89 -1.67 5.81 -0.72
N GLY A 90 -0.41 5.81 -0.29
CA GLY A 90 -0.01 5.69 1.10
C GLY A 90 0.25 4.24 1.52
N LYS A 91 0.01 3.95 2.80
CA LYS A 91 0.19 2.64 3.44
C LYS A 91 -1.14 2.15 4.04
N LEU A 92 -1.16 1.00 4.72
CA LEU A 92 -2.34 0.67 5.54
C LEU A 92 -2.46 1.63 6.72
N GLY A 93 -3.68 1.86 7.16
CA GLY A 93 -4.05 2.84 8.17
C GLY A 93 -4.83 4.03 7.58
N PRO A 94 -5.40 4.86 8.46
CA PRO A 94 -6.29 5.95 8.09
C PRO A 94 -5.53 7.15 7.51
N LYS A 95 -6.28 8.01 6.81
CA LYS A 95 -5.83 9.35 6.40
C LYS A 95 -5.93 10.32 7.57
N TYR A 96 -4.92 11.17 7.79
CA TYR A 96 -4.90 12.13 8.90
C TYR A 96 -4.97 13.59 8.43
N THR A 97 -4.22 13.97 7.39
CA THR A 97 -4.03 15.37 7.03
C THR A 97 -4.08 15.60 5.53
N GLU A 98 -4.51 16.77 5.08
CA GLU A 98 -4.42 17.15 3.66
C GLU A 98 -2.97 17.06 3.15
N GLY A 99 -2.79 16.51 1.94
CA GLY A 99 -1.46 16.29 1.36
C GLY A 99 -0.63 15.12 1.93
N ASP A 100 -1.13 14.36 2.91
CA ASP A 100 -0.44 13.15 3.45
C ASP A 100 -0.37 11.96 2.47
N ARG A 101 -1.00 12.11 1.29
CA ARG A 101 -1.09 11.08 0.23
C ARG A 101 -1.62 9.74 0.71
N GLN A 102 -2.46 9.74 1.74
CA GLN A 102 -3.01 8.54 2.33
C GLN A 102 -4.45 8.32 1.87
N ALA A 103 -4.76 7.15 1.29
CA ALA A 103 -6.14 6.74 1.06
C ALA A 103 -6.81 6.39 2.41
N PRO A 104 -8.03 6.89 2.67
CA PRO A 104 -8.65 6.81 3.98
C PRO A 104 -9.21 5.41 4.29
N GLU A 105 -9.49 5.13 5.55
CA GLU A 105 -10.15 3.90 6.02
C GLU A 105 -11.32 4.31 6.91
N GLY A 106 -12.45 3.62 6.84
CA GLY A 106 -13.69 4.02 7.53
C GLY A 106 -14.96 3.75 6.75
N PHE A 107 -16.05 4.34 7.22
CA PHE A 107 -17.39 4.23 6.63
C PHE A 107 -17.77 5.58 6.03
N TYR A 108 -18.05 5.62 4.74
CA TYR A 108 -18.37 6.84 4.00
C TYR A 108 -19.67 6.69 3.22
N THR A 109 -20.16 7.81 2.71
CA THR A 109 -21.46 7.88 2.07
C THR A 109 -21.36 8.67 0.78
N VAL A 110 -21.92 8.11 -0.28
CA VAL A 110 -21.99 8.72 -1.61
C VAL A 110 -23.43 9.04 -1.93
N ARG A 111 -23.69 10.32 -2.23
CA ARG A 111 -24.97 10.86 -2.69
C ARG A 111 -24.91 11.19 -4.17
N PRO A 112 -26.05 11.36 -4.86
CA PRO A 112 -26.09 11.68 -6.29
C PRO A 112 -25.20 12.86 -6.69
N ALA A 113 -25.16 13.93 -5.88
CA ALA A 113 -24.34 15.12 -6.15
C ALA A 113 -22.81 14.86 -6.09
N GLN A 114 -22.38 13.74 -5.51
CA GLN A 114 -20.97 13.35 -5.47
C GLN A 114 -20.53 12.57 -6.72
N MET A 115 -21.47 12.16 -7.58
CA MET A 115 -21.19 11.50 -8.85
C MET A 115 -20.73 12.54 -9.87
N ASN A 116 -19.52 12.37 -10.41
CA ASN A 116 -18.91 13.28 -11.37
C ASN A 116 -18.74 12.59 -12.74
N PRO A 117 -19.68 12.80 -13.68
CA PRO A 117 -19.60 12.23 -15.03
C PRO A 117 -18.56 12.92 -15.92
N ARG A 118 -18.06 14.10 -15.52
CA ARG A 118 -17.10 14.93 -16.29
C ARG A 118 -15.73 15.00 -15.62
N SER A 119 -15.36 13.94 -14.89
CA SER A 119 -14.04 13.84 -14.26
C SER A 119 -12.93 13.90 -15.31
N SER A 120 -11.86 14.63 -15.01
CA SER A 120 -10.61 14.63 -15.80
C SER A 120 -9.87 13.28 -15.75
N TYR A 121 -10.32 12.35 -14.91
CA TYR A 121 -9.74 11.01 -14.74
C TYR A 121 -10.68 9.89 -15.19
N HIS A 122 -11.54 10.14 -16.18
CA HIS A 122 -12.52 9.17 -16.71
C HIS A 122 -13.52 8.67 -15.67
N LEU A 123 -14.61 9.43 -15.50
CA LEU A 123 -15.61 9.25 -14.42
C LEU A 123 -15.01 9.30 -13.02
N ALA A 124 -15.77 9.81 -12.06
CA ALA A 124 -15.39 9.73 -10.66
C ALA A 124 -16.60 9.85 -9.75
N PHE A 125 -16.45 9.46 -8.50
CA PHE A 125 -17.32 9.95 -7.44
C PHE A 125 -16.53 10.21 -6.17
N ASN A 126 -16.93 11.24 -5.43
CA ASN A 126 -16.34 11.56 -4.14
C ASN A 126 -16.90 10.61 -3.09
N ILE A 127 -16.05 9.94 -2.32
CA ILE A 127 -16.49 8.96 -1.32
C ILE A 127 -17.16 9.61 -0.11
N GLY A 128 -16.94 10.90 0.15
CA GLY A 128 -17.50 11.62 1.29
C GLY A 128 -16.54 11.76 2.49
N TYR A 129 -15.23 11.66 2.27
CA TYR A 129 -14.22 12.01 3.27
C TYR A 129 -14.04 13.54 3.34
N PRO A 130 -13.82 14.13 4.54
CA PRO A 130 -13.83 13.48 5.87
C PRO A 130 -15.27 13.25 6.34
N ASN A 131 -15.55 12.09 6.96
CA ASN A 131 -16.84 11.83 7.57
C ASN A 131 -16.96 12.45 8.99
N ALA A 132 -18.02 12.16 9.74
CA ALA A 132 -18.21 12.66 11.10
C ALA A 132 -17.09 12.22 12.07
N TYR A 133 -16.66 10.95 11.98
CA TYR A 133 -15.57 10.40 12.80
C TYR A 133 -14.25 11.10 12.48
N ASP A 134 -13.97 11.32 11.20
CA ASP A 134 -12.74 11.97 10.77
C ASP A 134 -12.66 13.40 11.29
N ARG A 135 -13.75 14.17 11.13
CA ARG A 135 -13.83 15.55 11.64
C ARG A 135 -13.71 15.61 13.16
N ALA A 136 -14.38 14.73 13.89
CA ALA A 136 -14.31 14.66 15.36
C ALA A 136 -12.90 14.33 15.87
N ASN A 137 -12.10 13.65 15.05
CA ASN A 137 -10.70 13.32 15.32
C ASN A 137 -9.71 14.32 14.69
N GLY A 138 -10.18 15.49 14.26
CA GLY A 138 -9.32 16.56 13.72
C GLY A 138 -8.66 16.22 12.38
N ARG A 139 -9.16 15.20 11.67
CA ARG A 139 -8.60 14.79 10.39
C ARG A 139 -9.03 15.74 9.29
N THR A 140 -8.12 16.03 8.37
CA THR A 140 -8.34 17.00 7.30
C THR A 140 -8.12 16.42 5.91
N GLY A 141 -8.77 17.08 4.95
CA GLY A 141 -8.55 16.90 3.54
C GLY A 141 -9.85 16.86 2.75
N SER A 142 -9.77 16.65 1.44
CA SER A 142 -10.96 16.64 0.58
C SER A 142 -10.70 15.90 -0.73
N HIS A 143 -11.78 15.68 -1.50
CA HIS A 143 -11.73 15.10 -2.84
C HIS A 143 -11.10 13.70 -2.90
N LEU A 144 -11.43 12.84 -1.92
CA LEU A 144 -11.06 11.43 -1.96
C LEU A 144 -12.04 10.72 -2.90
N MET A 145 -11.57 10.34 -4.07
CA MET A 145 -12.40 9.81 -5.15
C MET A 145 -12.19 8.32 -5.37
N VAL A 146 -13.18 7.68 -5.97
CA VAL A 146 -12.98 6.50 -6.81
C VAL A 146 -13.09 6.96 -8.26
N HIS A 147 -12.10 6.67 -9.11
CA HIS A 147 -12.04 7.20 -10.48
C HIS A 147 -11.26 6.29 -11.44
N GLY A 148 -11.30 6.57 -12.75
CA GLY A 148 -10.54 5.85 -13.79
C GLY A 148 -9.07 6.28 -13.92
N ALA A 149 -8.52 6.17 -15.13
CA ALA A 149 -7.16 6.58 -15.51
C ALA A 149 -5.98 5.91 -14.77
N CYS A 150 -6.24 4.91 -13.91
CA CYS A 150 -5.23 4.05 -13.27
C CYS A 150 -4.05 4.81 -12.59
N SER A 151 -4.30 6.03 -12.10
CA SER A 151 -3.30 6.92 -11.51
C SER A 151 -3.84 7.49 -10.21
N SER A 152 -3.08 7.52 -9.10
CA SER A 152 -3.59 8.10 -7.84
C SER A 152 -2.56 8.91 -7.05
N SER A 153 -3.06 9.93 -6.35
CA SER A 153 -2.31 10.76 -5.38
C SER A 153 -3.08 10.93 -4.06
N GLY A 154 -3.91 9.94 -3.70
CA GLY A 154 -4.78 9.94 -2.51
C GLY A 154 -6.07 9.14 -2.70
N CYS A 155 -6.47 8.95 -3.96
CA CYS A 155 -7.72 8.28 -4.36
C CYS A 155 -7.57 6.76 -4.56
N TYR A 156 -8.70 6.10 -4.80
CA TYR A 156 -8.76 4.74 -5.34
C TYR A 156 -8.92 4.81 -6.86
N SER A 157 -7.83 4.55 -7.59
CA SER A 157 -7.87 4.54 -9.05
C SER A 157 -8.21 3.14 -9.57
N MET A 158 -9.06 3.10 -10.58
CA MET A 158 -9.53 1.93 -11.31
C MET A 158 -9.12 2.07 -12.78
N THR A 159 -9.29 1.00 -13.56
CA THR A 159 -9.25 1.15 -15.03
C THR A 159 -10.55 1.81 -15.52
N ASP A 160 -10.50 2.40 -16.71
CA ASP A 160 -11.65 3.07 -17.34
C ASP A 160 -12.85 2.12 -17.51
N ALA A 161 -12.59 0.88 -17.92
CA ALA A 161 -13.63 -0.14 -18.06
C ALA A 161 -14.27 -0.54 -16.72
N GLN A 162 -13.48 -0.57 -15.64
CA GLN A 162 -14.00 -0.91 -14.31
C GLN A 162 -14.83 0.25 -13.74
N ILE A 163 -14.34 1.50 -13.83
CA ILE A 163 -15.07 2.64 -13.28
C ILE A 163 -16.37 2.90 -14.03
N GLU A 164 -16.46 2.64 -15.33
CA GLU A 164 -17.74 2.70 -16.06
C GLU A 164 -18.79 1.77 -15.45
N GLN A 165 -18.42 0.55 -15.07
CA GLN A 165 -19.34 -0.38 -14.42
C GLN A 165 -19.68 0.03 -12.99
N ILE A 166 -18.67 0.43 -12.21
CA ILE A 166 -18.86 0.91 -10.82
C ILE A 166 -19.78 2.13 -10.80
N TYR A 167 -19.55 3.09 -11.71
CA TYR A 167 -20.35 4.29 -11.85
C TYR A 167 -21.79 3.95 -12.28
N ALA A 168 -21.95 3.00 -13.22
CA ALA A 168 -23.26 2.51 -13.63
C ALA A 168 -24.04 1.86 -12.47
N PHE A 169 -23.39 1.12 -11.56
CA PHE A 169 -24.07 0.58 -10.37
C PHE A 169 -24.61 1.69 -9.47
N GLY A 170 -23.81 2.73 -9.19
CA GLY A 170 -24.26 3.87 -8.40
C GLY A 170 -25.38 4.65 -9.08
N ARG A 171 -25.21 4.96 -10.37
CA ARG A 171 -26.24 5.62 -11.20
C ARG A 171 -27.56 4.86 -11.20
N ASP A 172 -27.54 3.56 -11.49
CA ASP A 172 -28.75 2.74 -11.60
C ASP A 172 -29.45 2.58 -10.24
N ALA A 173 -28.70 2.53 -9.13
CA ALA A 173 -29.29 2.49 -7.80
C ALA A 173 -29.97 3.83 -7.43
N PHE A 174 -29.36 4.96 -7.80
CA PHE A 174 -29.97 6.28 -7.63
C PHE A 174 -31.21 6.47 -8.52
N GLN A 175 -31.19 5.98 -9.77
CA GLN A 175 -32.39 5.91 -10.61
C GLN A 175 -33.49 5.03 -9.98
N GLY A 176 -33.10 4.04 -9.18
CA GLY A 176 -34.00 3.20 -8.38
C GLY A 176 -34.55 3.83 -7.11
N GLY A 177 -34.18 5.07 -6.80
CA GLY A 177 -34.65 5.78 -5.60
C GLY A 177 -33.76 5.59 -4.37
N GLN A 178 -32.61 4.91 -4.47
CA GLN A 178 -31.62 4.98 -3.40
C GLN A 178 -31.16 6.45 -3.25
N THR A 179 -31.13 6.99 -2.04
CA THR A 179 -30.74 8.39 -1.80
C THR A 179 -29.25 8.55 -1.53
N GLU A 180 -28.62 7.49 -1.03
CA GLU A 180 -27.19 7.39 -0.78
C GLU A 180 -26.75 5.92 -0.70
N PHE A 181 -25.49 5.64 -1.03
CA PHE A 181 -24.89 4.32 -0.80
C PHE A 181 -23.63 4.42 0.06
N GLN A 182 -23.39 3.38 0.86
CA GLN A 182 -22.26 3.31 1.78
C GLN A 182 -21.00 2.78 1.07
N ILE A 183 -19.86 3.38 1.36
CA ILE A 183 -18.51 2.88 1.05
C ILE A 183 -17.86 2.45 2.37
N GLN A 184 -17.45 1.19 2.47
CA GLN A 184 -16.67 0.72 3.62
C GLN A 184 -15.22 0.47 3.18
N ALA A 185 -14.29 1.30 3.64
CA ALA A 185 -12.87 1.17 3.31
C ALA A 185 -12.10 0.54 4.48
N PHE A 186 -11.54 -0.65 4.26
CA PHE A 186 -10.85 -1.44 5.26
C PHE A 186 -9.36 -1.59 4.91
N PRO A 187 -8.50 -1.77 5.93
CA PRO A 187 -7.07 -2.04 5.71
C PRO A 187 -6.88 -3.35 4.94
N PHE A 188 -7.67 -4.37 5.28
CA PHE A 188 -7.63 -5.72 4.73
C PHE A 188 -8.97 -6.41 4.99
N ARG A 189 -9.20 -7.61 4.45
CA ARG A 189 -10.34 -8.45 4.89
C ARG A 189 -10.18 -8.77 6.37
N MET A 190 -11.11 -8.34 7.21
CA MET A 190 -10.97 -8.34 8.69
C MET A 190 -11.20 -9.72 9.34
N THR A 191 -10.63 -10.76 8.72
CA THR A 191 -10.62 -12.13 9.22
C THR A 191 -9.80 -12.23 10.51
N ALA A 192 -10.07 -13.26 11.31
CA ALA A 192 -9.31 -13.57 12.51
C ALA A 192 -7.79 -13.65 12.24
N ALA A 193 -7.39 -14.27 11.13
CA ALA A 193 -5.99 -14.38 10.74
C ALA A 193 -5.33 -13.01 10.46
N ASN A 194 -6.01 -12.14 9.72
CA ASN A 194 -5.47 -10.81 9.44
C ASN A 194 -5.43 -9.95 10.70
N MET A 195 -6.49 -9.95 11.51
CA MET A 195 -6.50 -9.22 12.78
C MET A 195 -5.39 -9.71 13.72
N ALA A 196 -5.13 -11.02 13.79
CA ALA A 196 -4.04 -11.58 14.59
C ALA A 196 -2.66 -11.19 14.06
N ARG A 197 -2.48 -11.18 12.72
CA ARG A 197 -1.24 -10.75 12.06
C ARG A 197 -0.89 -9.30 12.39
N TYR A 198 -1.88 -8.42 12.44
CA TYR A 198 -1.71 -6.99 12.68
C TYR A 198 -1.91 -6.54 14.14
N ARG A 199 -2.01 -7.47 15.10
CA ARG A 199 -2.34 -7.18 16.51
C ARG A 199 -1.40 -6.22 17.26
N LYS A 200 -0.20 -5.98 16.72
CA LYS A 200 0.80 -5.07 17.29
C LYS A 200 0.95 -3.77 16.48
N ASP A 201 0.12 -3.57 15.47
CA ASP A 201 0.17 -2.38 14.63
C ASP A 201 -0.31 -1.15 15.41
N PRO A 202 0.31 0.03 15.25
CA PRO A 202 -0.17 1.26 15.89
C PRO A 202 -1.62 1.62 15.56
N ASN A 203 -2.17 1.17 14.42
CA ASN A 203 -3.54 1.43 14.01
C ASN A 203 -4.54 0.36 14.47
N TYR A 204 -4.10 -0.63 15.27
CA TYR A 204 -4.91 -1.80 15.62
C TYR A 204 -6.20 -1.44 16.38
N GLU A 205 -6.15 -0.47 17.30
CA GLU A 205 -7.35 -0.01 18.04
C GLU A 205 -8.40 0.59 17.10
N PHE A 206 -7.95 1.37 16.11
CA PHE A 206 -8.82 1.90 15.07
C PHE A 206 -9.42 0.77 14.21
N TRP A 207 -8.64 -0.24 13.87
CA TRP A 207 -9.14 -1.39 13.11
C TRP A 207 -10.10 -2.26 13.91
N LYS A 208 -9.93 -2.41 15.23
CA LYS A 208 -10.95 -3.06 16.07
C LYS A 208 -12.29 -2.32 16.00
N MET A 209 -12.29 -0.99 15.98
CA MET A 209 -13.52 -0.22 15.79
C MET A 209 -14.15 -0.48 14.41
N LEU A 210 -13.36 -0.47 13.33
CA LEU A 210 -13.87 -0.78 11.99
C LEU A 210 -14.46 -2.19 11.89
N LYS A 211 -13.83 -3.15 12.60
CA LYS A 211 -14.25 -4.54 12.63
C LYS A 211 -15.68 -4.70 13.14
N VAL A 212 -16.13 -3.90 14.11
CA VAL A 212 -17.51 -3.99 14.62
C VAL A 212 -18.51 -3.77 13.48
N GLY A 213 -18.32 -2.75 12.65
CA GLY A 213 -19.17 -2.50 11.49
C GLY A 213 -19.00 -3.55 10.38
N TYR A 214 -17.77 -4.04 10.18
CA TYR A 214 -17.48 -5.15 9.26
C TYR A 214 -18.32 -6.40 9.62
N ASP A 215 -18.27 -6.81 10.89
CA ASP A 215 -18.93 -8.00 11.42
C ASP A 215 -20.46 -7.85 11.39
N ASN A 216 -20.98 -6.66 11.72
CA ASN A 216 -22.43 -6.39 11.61
C ASN A 216 -22.96 -6.66 10.20
N PHE A 217 -22.22 -6.28 9.16
CA PHE A 217 -22.58 -6.62 7.79
C PHE A 217 -22.38 -8.11 7.50
N GLU A 218 -21.33 -8.77 8.02
CA GLU A 218 -21.15 -10.21 7.82
C GLU A 218 -22.33 -11.04 8.35
N ILE A 219 -22.89 -10.64 9.48
CA ILE A 219 -24.02 -11.32 10.14
C ILE A 219 -25.34 -11.02 9.42
N THR A 220 -25.62 -9.74 9.16
CA THR A 220 -26.93 -9.31 8.67
C THR A 220 -27.03 -9.37 7.15
N LYS A 221 -25.91 -9.19 6.45
CA LYS A 221 -25.83 -8.88 5.02
C LYS A 221 -26.66 -7.64 4.67
N VAL A 222 -26.68 -6.66 5.56
CA VAL A 222 -27.30 -5.34 5.36
C VAL A 222 -26.28 -4.29 5.79
N PRO A 223 -26.07 -3.19 5.02
CA PRO A 223 -25.20 -2.11 5.44
C PRO A 223 -25.57 -1.63 6.85
N PRO A 224 -24.64 -1.63 7.82
CA PRO A 224 -24.95 -1.17 9.17
C PRO A 224 -25.26 0.32 9.14
N LYS A 225 -26.19 0.74 10.01
CA LYS A 225 -26.31 2.15 10.39
C LYS A 225 -25.01 2.55 11.10
N VAL A 226 -24.43 3.67 10.70
CA VAL A 226 -23.17 4.17 11.26
C VAL A 226 -23.44 5.55 11.85
N ASP A 227 -23.19 5.70 13.14
CA ASP A 227 -23.17 6.98 13.83
C ASP A 227 -21.82 7.17 14.53
N VAL A 228 -21.61 8.32 15.15
CA VAL A 228 -20.36 8.66 15.86
C VAL A 228 -20.71 9.39 17.14
N CYS A 229 -20.10 8.95 18.24
CA CYS A 229 -20.09 9.65 19.52
C CYS A 229 -18.79 9.35 20.24
N GLU A 230 -18.36 10.19 21.18
CA GLU A 230 -17.08 10.04 21.91
C GLU A 230 -15.87 9.84 20.98
N LYS A 231 -15.91 10.44 19.78
CA LYS A 231 -14.91 10.27 18.72
C LYS A 231 -14.72 8.82 18.24
N ARG A 232 -15.68 7.93 18.49
CA ARG A 232 -15.71 6.52 18.07
C ARG A 232 -16.92 6.22 17.20
N TYR A 233 -16.78 5.24 16.31
CA TYR A 233 -17.93 4.73 15.55
C TYR A 233 -18.87 3.94 16.47
N VAL A 234 -20.17 4.09 16.24
CA VAL A 234 -21.20 3.21 16.79
C VAL A 234 -22.06 2.66 15.66
N PHE A 235 -22.47 1.39 15.78
CA PHE A 235 -23.14 0.66 14.71
C PHE A 235 -24.49 0.13 15.16
N ASN A 236 -25.51 0.30 14.32
CA ASN A 236 -26.86 -0.22 14.53
C ASN A 236 -27.46 0.16 15.90
N GLN A 237 -27.11 1.33 16.41
CA GLN A 237 -27.64 1.88 17.64
C GLN A 237 -28.79 2.84 17.35
N VAL A 238 -29.80 2.81 18.21
CA VAL A 238 -30.95 3.72 18.19
C VAL A 238 -30.89 4.58 19.45
N ALA A 239 -30.83 5.90 19.25
CA ALA A 239 -30.94 6.87 20.33
C ALA A 239 -32.42 7.07 20.72
N PRO A 240 -32.72 7.49 21.96
CA PRO A 240 -34.07 7.85 22.37
C PRO A 240 -34.65 8.99 21.55
N ASP A 241 -35.97 9.13 21.55
CA ASP A 241 -36.65 10.22 20.83
C ASP A 241 -36.16 11.59 21.32
N GLY A 242 -35.78 12.45 20.37
CA GLY A 242 -35.23 13.77 20.66
C GLY A 242 -33.71 13.81 20.93
N GLU A 243 -33.05 12.65 21.08
CA GLU A 243 -31.61 12.56 21.21
C GLU A 243 -30.93 12.26 19.87
N THR A 244 -29.70 12.75 19.70
CA THR A 244 -28.89 12.49 18.50
C THR A 244 -27.46 12.16 18.89
N PHE A 245 -26.75 11.45 18.02
CA PHE A 245 -25.34 11.16 18.23
C PHE A 245 -24.49 12.40 17.89
N ASP A 246 -23.88 13.01 18.91
CA ASP A 246 -22.85 14.04 18.74
C ASP A 246 -21.47 13.38 18.59
N PRO A 247 -20.77 13.55 17.45
CA PRO A 247 -19.46 12.95 17.21
C PRO A 247 -18.40 13.23 18.27
N THR A 248 -18.48 14.37 18.96
CA THR A 248 -17.54 14.78 20.01
C THR A 248 -18.11 14.68 21.43
N GLY A 249 -19.44 14.61 21.55
CA GLY A 249 -20.16 14.48 22.82
C GLY A 249 -20.21 13.05 23.35
N ALA A 250 -20.79 12.88 24.54
CA ALA A 250 -21.03 11.56 25.13
C ALA A 250 -22.02 10.75 24.29
N CYS A 251 -21.87 9.42 24.30
CA CYS A 251 -22.85 8.56 23.64
C CYS A 251 -24.17 8.58 24.43
N PRO A 252 -25.33 8.80 23.77
CA PRO A 252 -26.62 8.72 24.44
C PRO A 252 -26.90 7.30 24.94
N ALA A 253 -27.95 7.13 25.77
CA ALA A 253 -28.39 5.81 26.18
C ALA A 253 -29.00 5.07 24.97
N THR A 254 -28.27 4.12 24.38
CA THR A 254 -28.71 3.48 23.13
C THR A 254 -29.43 2.16 23.35
N THR A 255 -30.28 1.81 22.40
CA THR A 255 -30.86 0.48 22.27
C THR A 255 -30.47 -0.17 20.94
N GLN A 256 -30.56 -1.50 20.89
CA GLN A 256 -30.32 -2.31 19.71
C GLN A 256 -31.23 -3.55 19.78
N PRO A 257 -31.71 -4.09 18.64
CA PRO A 257 -32.53 -5.31 18.65
C PRO A 257 -31.82 -6.50 19.31
N ASP A 258 -32.50 -7.21 20.20
CA ASP A 258 -31.90 -8.31 20.97
C ASP A 258 -31.49 -9.50 20.11
N SER A 259 -32.19 -9.73 18.99
CA SER A 259 -31.81 -10.72 17.98
C SER A 259 -30.45 -10.39 17.36
N LEU A 260 -30.17 -9.11 17.09
CA LEU A 260 -28.90 -8.66 16.55
C LEU A 260 -27.78 -8.76 17.60
N LYS A 261 -28.04 -8.37 18.85
CA LYS A 261 -27.09 -8.55 19.96
C LYS A 261 -26.70 -10.02 20.13
N SER A 262 -27.68 -10.91 20.15
CA SER A 262 -27.46 -12.35 20.33
C SER A 262 -26.66 -12.95 19.16
N ALA A 263 -27.03 -12.61 17.92
CA ALA A 263 -26.30 -13.06 16.72
C ALA A 263 -24.87 -12.52 16.70
N PHE A 264 -24.66 -11.28 17.13
CA PHE A 264 -23.33 -10.67 17.23
C PHE A 264 -22.48 -11.37 18.28
N ASN A 265 -23.01 -11.63 19.48
CA ASN A 265 -22.29 -12.34 20.54
C ASN A 265 -21.89 -13.76 20.12
N ALA A 266 -22.80 -14.49 19.46
CA ALA A 266 -22.50 -15.80 18.90
C ALA A 266 -21.38 -15.73 17.84
N TYR A 267 -21.45 -14.76 16.93
CA TYR A 267 -20.40 -14.53 15.94
C TYR A 267 -19.06 -14.19 16.60
N GLN A 268 -19.04 -13.32 17.62
CA GLN A 268 -17.82 -12.95 18.33
C GLN A 268 -17.16 -14.15 19.01
N SER A 269 -17.94 -15.05 19.63
CA SER A 269 -17.37 -16.27 20.22
C SER A 269 -16.64 -17.13 19.18
N THR A 270 -17.23 -17.30 17.99
CA THR A 270 -16.56 -18.03 16.90
C THR A 270 -15.32 -17.30 16.38
N TYR A 271 -15.37 -15.97 16.29
CA TYR A 271 -14.25 -15.14 15.90
C TYR A 271 -13.10 -15.22 16.90
N GLU A 272 -13.36 -15.17 18.21
CA GLU A 272 -12.36 -15.23 19.26
C GLU A 272 -11.62 -16.57 19.25
N ALA A 273 -12.34 -17.68 19.08
CA ALA A 273 -11.73 -19.00 18.91
C ALA A 273 -10.79 -19.04 17.70
N ALA A 274 -11.24 -18.52 16.56
CA ALA A 274 -10.42 -18.44 15.35
C ALA A 274 -9.22 -17.49 15.51
N PHE A 275 -9.38 -16.36 16.21
CA PHE A 275 -8.32 -15.40 16.47
C PHE A 275 -7.24 -16.00 17.37
N ASN A 276 -7.64 -16.66 18.46
CA ASN A 276 -6.73 -17.35 19.38
C ASN A 276 -5.97 -18.48 18.67
N GLY A 277 -6.61 -19.18 17.74
CA GLY A 277 -5.93 -20.13 16.85
C GLY A 277 -4.91 -19.45 15.93
N ALA A 278 -5.29 -18.34 15.28
CA ALA A 278 -4.44 -17.64 14.34
C ALA A 278 -3.23 -16.93 15.00
N VAL A 279 -3.34 -16.48 16.25
CA VAL A 279 -2.22 -15.88 17.00
C VAL A 279 -1.06 -16.88 17.17
N LYS A 280 -1.36 -18.17 17.23
CA LYS A 280 -0.38 -19.26 17.39
C LYS A 280 0.21 -19.74 16.05
N ALA A 281 -0.40 -19.35 14.93
CA ALA A 281 0.01 -19.80 13.62
C ALA A 281 1.20 -18.98 13.09
N SER A 282 2.02 -19.60 12.23
CA SER A 282 2.99 -18.86 11.41
C SER A 282 2.22 -18.03 10.38
N VAL A 283 2.45 -16.70 10.40
CA VAL A 283 1.78 -15.76 9.51
C VAL A 283 2.79 -15.00 8.66
N PRO A 284 2.45 -14.63 7.41
CA PRO A 284 3.25 -13.73 6.61
C PRO A 284 3.49 -12.40 7.34
N ALA A 285 4.59 -11.73 7.02
CA ALA A 285 4.90 -10.43 7.59
C ALA A 285 3.78 -9.40 7.28
N PRO A 286 3.41 -8.52 8.24
CA PRO A 286 2.51 -7.40 8.01
C PRO A 286 3.01 -6.48 6.88
N LYS A 287 2.09 -5.90 6.10
CA LYS A 287 2.45 -4.82 5.17
C LYS A 287 2.76 -3.53 5.94
N PRO A 288 3.57 -2.63 5.36
CA PRO A 288 3.86 -1.33 5.99
C PRO A 288 2.59 -0.52 6.26
N THR A 289 2.61 0.22 7.37
CA THR A 289 1.50 1.05 7.84
C THR A 289 1.94 2.48 8.09
N ILE A 290 1.00 3.42 8.08
CA ILE A 290 1.30 4.82 8.40
C ILE A 290 1.53 4.96 9.92
N GLY A 291 2.65 5.58 10.29
CA GLY A 291 3.06 5.84 11.67
C GLY A 291 2.31 6.99 12.35
N GLY A 292 1.02 7.15 12.03
CA GLY A 292 0.15 8.18 12.60
C GLY A 292 0.40 9.61 12.07
N ILE A 293 -0.04 10.58 12.87
CA ILE A 293 -0.04 12.01 12.52
C ILE A 293 1.38 12.54 12.24
N LYS A 294 2.39 12.05 12.95
CA LYS A 294 3.78 12.50 12.76
C LYS A 294 4.26 12.19 11.34
N GLU A 295 4.08 10.96 10.87
CA GLU A 295 4.41 10.60 9.48
C GLU A 295 3.52 11.37 8.50
N ALA A 296 2.22 11.47 8.76
CA ALA A 296 1.30 12.21 7.90
C ALA A 296 1.71 13.68 7.68
N SER A 297 2.14 14.37 8.72
CA SER A 297 2.64 15.76 8.64
C SER A 297 3.92 15.87 7.83
N ILE A 298 4.84 14.90 7.95
CA ILE A 298 6.08 14.85 7.16
C ILE A 298 5.77 14.68 5.67
N VAL A 299 4.86 13.76 5.35
CA VAL A 299 4.43 13.53 3.96
C VAL A 299 3.66 14.75 3.42
N SER A 300 2.84 15.40 4.24
CA SER A 300 2.15 16.64 3.87
C SER A 300 3.14 17.76 3.50
N GLU A 301 4.17 17.97 4.31
CA GLU A 301 5.19 18.98 3.99
C GLU A 301 5.98 18.61 2.72
N TRP A 302 6.34 17.33 2.56
CA TRP A 302 6.93 16.84 1.31
C TRP A 302 6.04 17.14 0.10
N SER A 303 4.73 16.95 0.20
CA SER A 303 3.77 17.25 -0.86
C SER A 303 3.72 18.75 -1.19
N LYS A 304 3.71 19.62 -0.17
CA LYS A 304 3.73 21.08 -0.35
C LYS A 304 5.00 21.56 -1.06
N ARG A 305 6.16 21.06 -0.64
CA ARG A 305 7.45 21.34 -1.28
C ARG A 305 7.42 20.93 -2.76
N ARG A 306 6.97 19.72 -3.05
CA ARG A 306 6.82 19.23 -4.42
C ARG A 306 5.90 20.12 -5.26
N ALA A 307 4.78 20.58 -4.70
CA ALA A 307 3.83 21.46 -5.38
C ALA A 307 4.43 22.85 -5.70
N ARG A 308 5.31 23.37 -4.85
CA ARG A 308 6.10 24.59 -5.12
C ARG A 308 7.18 24.39 -6.19
N GLY A 309 7.29 23.18 -6.76
CA GLY A 309 8.32 22.82 -7.72
C GLY A 309 9.67 22.55 -7.06
N GLU A 310 9.75 22.32 -5.76
CA GLU A 310 11.00 21.97 -5.12
C GLU A 310 11.47 20.56 -5.53
N ARG A 311 12.80 20.38 -5.66
CA ARG A 311 13.43 19.08 -5.87
C ARG A 311 13.41 18.30 -4.55
N VAL A 312 12.43 17.41 -4.43
CA VAL A 312 12.27 16.46 -3.31
C VAL A 312 12.47 15.01 -3.80
N PRO A 313 12.69 14.02 -2.91
CA PRO A 313 12.69 12.60 -3.28
C PRO A 313 11.45 12.21 -4.09
N ILE A 314 11.59 11.23 -4.98
CA ILE A 314 10.49 10.80 -5.86
C ILE A 314 9.30 10.23 -5.08
N GLU A 315 9.60 9.54 -3.98
CA GLU A 315 8.67 8.96 -3.02
C GLU A 315 8.69 9.77 -1.71
N PRO A 316 7.56 9.83 -1.00
CA PRO A 316 7.50 10.50 0.29
C PRO A 316 8.33 9.74 1.35
N PRO A 317 8.93 10.44 2.32
CA PRO A 317 9.61 9.80 3.44
C PRO A 317 8.66 8.93 4.27
N SER A 318 9.22 7.91 4.92
CA SER A 318 8.50 7.04 5.86
C SER A 318 9.13 7.04 7.24
N LEU A 319 8.30 6.92 8.28
CA LEU A 319 8.76 6.81 9.66
C LEU A 319 8.99 5.34 10.03
N ASN A 320 10.15 5.04 10.61
CA ASN A 320 10.49 3.73 11.14
C ASN A 320 10.03 3.60 12.61
N ALA A 321 10.01 2.37 13.14
CA ALA A 321 9.56 2.09 14.50
C ALA A 321 10.43 2.75 15.60
N ASP A 322 11.72 2.98 15.32
CA ASP A 322 12.66 3.70 16.19
C ASP A 322 12.52 5.24 16.09
N GLY A 323 11.58 5.73 15.28
CA GLY A 323 11.35 7.15 15.03
C GLY A 323 12.29 7.77 13.99
N SER A 324 13.19 7.00 13.39
CA SER A 324 14.05 7.48 12.29
C SER A 324 13.26 7.62 10.98
N LEU A 325 13.75 8.46 10.07
CA LEU A 325 13.13 8.69 8.76
C LEU A 325 13.91 7.97 7.66
N THR A 326 13.19 7.17 6.88
CA THR A 326 13.69 6.59 5.64
C THR A 326 13.21 7.44 4.47
N ALA A 327 14.14 7.87 3.61
CA ALA A 327 13.82 8.59 2.38
C ALA A 327 14.63 8.02 1.20
N THR A 328 13.99 7.95 0.03
CA THR A 328 14.63 7.44 -1.19
C THR A 328 15.71 8.41 -1.67
N ALA A 329 16.90 7.92 -2.00
CA ALA A 329 18.01 8.75 -2.50
C ALA A 329 17.73 9.35 -3.90
N ARG A 330 16.82 8.73 -4.66
CA ARG A 330 16.42 9.20 -5.99
C ARG A 330 15.56 10.46 -5.88
N MET A 331 16.16 11.58 -6.25
CA MET A 331 15.49 12.87 -6.32
C MET A 331 14.56 12.98 -7.53
N GLY A 332 13.50 13.76 -7.35
CA GLY A 332 12.48 14.00 -8.36
C GLY A 332 12.84 15.15 -9.32
N ARG A 333 11.78 15.78 -9.80
CA ARG A 333 11.72 16.80 -10.86
C ARG A 333 12.78 17.93 -10.70
N ILE A 334 13.42 18.30 -11.83
CA ILE A 334 14.44 19.37 -11.93
C ILE A 334 13.99 20.50 -12.88
N ASP A 335 12.90 20.31 -13.64
CA ASP A 335 12.45 21.24 -14.69
C ASP A 335 12.10 22.66 -14.19
N SER A 336 11.72 22.80 -12.91
CA SER A 336 11.35 24.06 -12.29
C SER A 336 12.57 24.93 -11.96
N PRO A 337 12.44 26.27 -11.90
CA PRO A 337 13.53 27.14 -11.46
C PRO A 337 14.08 26.77 -10.07
N ALA A 338 13.19 26.46 -9.11
CA ALA A 338 13.58 26.03 -7.77
C ALA A 338 14.32 24.67 -7.81
N GLY A 339 13.84 23.74 -8.63
CA GLY A 339 14.43 22.42 -8.81
C GLY A 339 15.83 22.50 -9.41
N ARG A 340 16.02 23.33 -10.45
CA ARG A 340 17.33 23.63 -11.05
C ARG A 340 18.30 24.22 -10.03
N LYS A 341 17.84 25.20 -9.24
CA LYS A 341 18.67 25.83 -8.19
C LYS A 341 19.17 24.81 -7.17
N MET A 342 18.31 23.93 -6.67
CA MET A 342 18.73 22.90 -5.72
C MET A 342 19.62 21.83 -6.34
N ALA A 343 19.36 21.44 -7.59
CA ALA A 343 20.25 20.51 -8.29
C ALA A 343 21.68 21.05 -8.43
N ALA A 344 21.83 22.35 -8.67
CA ALA A 344 23.15 23.00 -8.69
C ALA A 344 23.84 22.96 -7.31
N LEU A 345 23.10 23.26 -6.23
CA LEU A 345 23.62 23.18 -4.85
C LEU A 345 24.03 21.74 -4.47
N ASP A 346 23.22 20.75 -4.84
CA ASP A 346 23.52 19.34 -4.61
C ASP A 346 24.79 18.91 -5.36
N ALA A 347 24.95 19.34 -6.61
CA ALA A 347 26.14 19.07 -7.42
C ALA A 347 27.41 19.72 -6.82
N GLU A 348 27.31 20.96 -6.33
CA GLU A 348 28.40 21.64 -5.63
C GLU A 348 28.80 20.87 -4.36
N LYS A 349 27.81 20.44 -3.55
CA LYS A 349 28.06 19.66 -2.33
C LYS A 349 28.71 18.31 -2.65
N ALA A 350 28.23 17.60 -3.67
CA ALA A 350 28.81 16.33 -4.11
C ALA A 350 30.26 16.51 -4.61
N ALA A 351 30.55 17.60 -5.34
CA ALA A 351 31.91 17.92 -5.77
C ALA A 351 32.84 18.16 -4.58
N LYS A 352 32.39 18.92 -3.57
CA LYS A 352 33.16 19.14 -2.33
C LYS A 352 33.41 17.85 -1.55
N GLN A 353 32.40 16.99 -1.43
CA GLN A 353 32.53 15.68 -0.76
C GLN A 353 33.53 14.77 -1.49
N LYS A 354 33.43 14.68 -2.82
CA LYS A 354 34.36 13.88 -3.63
C LYS A 354 35.79 14.41 -3.55
N ALA A 355 35.97 15.73 -3.56
CA ALA A 355 37.29 16.34 -3.41
C ALA A 355 37.91 16.02 -2.03
N GLU A 356 37.12 16.05 -0.96
CA GLU A 356 37.60 15.68 0.38
C GLU A 356 37.91 14.18 0.49
N GLU A 357 37.07 13.32 -0.09
CA GLU A 357 37.33 11.87 -0.15
C GLU A 357 38.63 11.56 -0.92
N GLN A 358 38.84 12.21 -2.07
CA GLN A 358 40.08 12.08 -2.84
C GLN A 358 41.31 12.58 -2.07
N ARG A 359 41.16 13.67 -1.32
CA ARG A 359 42.22 14.19 -0.45
C ARG A 359 42.57 13.20 0.65
N LEU A 360 41.58 12.61 1.31
CA LEU A 360 41.79 11.60 2.35
C LEU A 360 42.46 10.35 1.77
N ALA A 361 41.98 9.86 0.62
CA ALA A 361 42.59 8.73 -0.07
C ALA A 361 44.04 9.00 -0.50
N ALA A 362 44.36 10.21 -0.97
CA ALA A 362 45.73 10.59 -1.32
C ALA A 362 46.66 10.63 -0.09
N ILE A 363 46.16 11.10 1.06
CA ILE A 363 46.91 11.06 2.33
C ILE A 363 47.18 9.62 2.75
N GLU A 364 46.21 8.72 2.61
CA GLU A 364 46.39 7.29 2.94
C GLU A 364 47.36 6.60 1.97
N ALA A 365 47.27 6.87 0.67
CA ALA A 365 48.20 6.34 -0.33
C ALA A 365 49.64 6.80 -0.05
N ALA A 366 49.86 8.09 0.24
CA ALA A 366 51.19 8.61 0.57
C ALA A 366 51.76 8.01 1.86
N LYS A 367 50.91 7.68 2.86
CA LYS A 367 51.32 6.96 4.06
C LYS A 367 51.72 5.51 3.74
N ALA A 368 50.94 4.83 2.88
CA ALA A 368 51.23 3.46 2.46
C ALA A 368 52.54 3.37 1.65
N GLU A 369 52.78 4.31 0.73
CA GLU A 369 54.04 4.40 -0.03
C GLU A 369 55.25 4.61 0.89
N LYS A 370 55.14 5.55 1.85
CA LYS A 370 56.21 5.76 2.85
C LYS A 370 56.46 4.51 3.70
N ALA A 371 55.41 3.75 4.06
CA ALA A 371 55.55 2.51 4.80
C ALA A 371 56.21 1.41 3.95
N ALA A 372 55.82 1.26 2.68
CA ALA A 372 56.41 0.32 1.74
C ALA A 372 57.88 0.62 1.47
N ALA A 373 58.24 1.90 1.24
CA ALA A 373 59.62 2.32 1.06
C ALA A 373 60.48 2.04 2.32
N ARG A 374 59.93 2.26 3.51
CA ARG A 374 60.61 1.89 4.78
C ARG A 374 60.82 0.38 4.90
N ALA A 375 59.84 -0.43 4.50
CA ALA A 375 59.93 -1.89 4.52
C ALA A 375 60.97 -2.41 3.51
N GLN A 376 61.00 -1.86 2.29
CA GLN A 376 62.02 -2.18 1.28
C GLN A 376 63.42 -1.82 1.75
N ALA A 377 63.62 -0.61 2.28
CA ALA A 377 64.92 -0.19 2.81
C ALA A 377 65.37 -1.06 4.01
N ALA A 378 64.43 -1.54 4.83
CA ALA A 378 64.74 -2.48 5.92
C ALA A 378 65.15 -3.86 5.37
N ALA A 379 64.46 -4.36 4.34
CA ALA A 379 64.78 -5.63 3.68
C ALA A 379 66.14 -5.56 2.97
N GLU A 380 66.45 -4.49 2.24
CA GLU A 380 67.76 -4.29 1.61
C GLU A 380 68.89 -4.25 2.62
N LYS A 381 68.71 -3.55 3.76
CA LYS A 381 69.68 -3.56 4.86
C LYS A 381 69.85 -4.95 5.46
N GLN A 382 68.79 -5.73 5.57
CA GLN A 382 68.86 -7.10 6.08
C GLN A 382 69.60 -8.02 5.10
N THR A 383 69.34 -7.91 3.79
CA THR A 383 70.05 -8.65 2.74
C THR A 383 71.53 -8.27 2.69
N ALA A 384 71.86 -6.98 2.78
CA ALA A 384 73.25 -6.52 2.83
C ALA A 384 73.99 -7.07 4.06
N ARG A 385 73.32 -7.14 5.21
CA ARG A 385 73.87 -7.74 6.44
C ARG A 385 74.03 -9.26 6.33
N ILE A 386 73.14 -9.95 5.64
CA ILE A 386 73.26 -11.39 5.38
C ILE A 386 74.46 -11.66 4.45
N ASN A 387 74.61 -10.86 3.39
CA ASN A 387 75.73 -11.01 2.45
C ASN A 387 77.08 -10.70 3.12
N SER A 388 77.16 -9.68 3.97
CA SER A 388 78.41 -9.39 4.71
C SER A 388 78.78 -10.51 5.68
N LEU A 389 77.80 -11.15 6.32
CA LEU A 389 78.02 -12.31 7.19
C LEU A 389 78.42 -13.57 6.39
N ALA A 390 77.99 -13.68 5.12
CA ALA A 390 78.41 -14.76 4.22
C ALA A 390 79.86 -14.55 3.73
N GLU A 391 80.26 -13.31 3.43
CA GLU A 391 81.64 -12.96 3.09
C GLU A 391 82.60 -13.14 4.28
N GLU A 392 82.17 -12.85 5.52
CA GLU A 392 82.92 -13.18 6.73
C GLU A 392 83.00 -14.70 6.99
N GLY A 393 81.99 -15.47 6.57
CA GLY A 393 81.98 -16.94 6.63
C GLY A 393 82.92 -17.61 5.61
N GLU A 394 83.06 -17.06 4.41
CA GLU A 394 84.01 -17.54 3.39
C GLU A 394 85.48 -17.19 3.74
N ALA A 395 85.72 -16.12 4.50
CA ALA A 395 87.05 -15.79 5.03
C ALA A 395 87.51 -16.73 6.18
N MET A 396 86.58 -17.46 6.82
CA MET A 396 86.89 -18.45 7.87
C MET A 396 86.96 -19.90 7.35
N ALA A 397 86.69 -20.17 6.06
CA ALA A 397 86.70 -21.52 5.49
C ALA A 397 88.01 -21.89 4.75
N ALA A 398 89.08 -21.11 4.89
CA ALA A 398 90.39 -21.35 4.26
C ALA A 398 91.45 -21.98 5.20
N ALA A 399 91.05 -22.58 6.31
CA ALA A 399 91.95 -23.37 7.16
C ALA A 399 91.21 -24.55 7.81
N GLU A 400 91.25 -25.71 7.16
CA GLU A 400 91.72 -26.99 7.72
C GLU A 400 91.24 -28.20 6.89
N THR A 401 92.20 -29.06 6.57
CA THR A 401 92.09 -30.34 5.86
C THR A 401 91.75 -31.51 6.81
N PRO A 402 91.41 -32.71 6.29
CA PRO A 402 90.34 -33.56 6.85
C PRO A 402 90.83 -34.84 7.56
N VAL A 403 89.98 -35.45 8.41
CA VAL A 403 90.04 -36.92 8.67
C VAL A 403 88.63 -37.52 8.89
N ALA A 404 88.20 -38.25 7.86
CA ALA A 404 87.60 -39.59 7.76
C ALA A 404 86.65 -40.22 8.84
N THR A 405 85.53 -40.73 8.28
CA THR A 405 84.78 -42.00 8.56
C THR A 405 83.96 -42.17 9.84
N ALA A 406 82.64 -42.36 9.70
CA ALA A 406 82.00 -43.69 9.65
C ALA A 406 80.46 -43.58 9.52
N THR A 407 79.89 -44.50 8.74
CA THR A 407 78.46 -44.73 8.48
C THR A 407 77.71 -45.35 9.68
N ILE A 408 76.40 -45.04 9.82
CA ILE A 408 75.24 -45.97 9.85
C ILE A 408 74.08 -45.43 10.74
N ALA A 409 72.87 -45.59 10.17
CA ALA A 409 71.56 -45.80 10.76
C ALA A 409 70.67 -44.63 11.23
N SER A 410 69.45 -44.78 10.73
CA SER A 410 68.19 -44.06 10.88
C SER A 410 67.50 -44.24 12.24
N SER A 411 66.85 -43.15 12.67
CA SER A 411 65.52 -43.04 13.32
C SER A 411 65.26 -43.79 14.65
N PRO A 412 64.39 -43.31 15.57
CA PRO A 412 63.11 -42.67 15.22
C PRO A 412 62.56 -41.58 16.17
N ASP A 413 61.50 -40.97 15.66
CA ASP A 413 60.24 -40.61 16.32
C ASP A 413 60.05 -39.35 17.19
N ALA A 414 58.78 -38.94 17.10
CA ALA A 414 57.97 -38.15 18.02
C ALA A 414 58.10 -36.61 18.02
N ALA A 415 57.17 -36.02 17.26
CA ALA A 415 56.21 -34.95 17.64
C ALA A 415 56.73 -33.63 18.25
N PRO A 416 56.07 -32.49 17.94
CA PRO A 416 55.03 -32.08 18.87
C PRO A 416 53.77 -31.47 18.23
N ALA A 417 52.70 -31.57 19.00
CA ALA A 417 51.50 -30.75 18.89
C ALA A 417 51.78 -29.31 19.37
N THR A 418 51.20 -28.30 18.72
CA THR A 418 50.06 -27.51 19.25
C THR A 418 49.84 -26.22 18.45
N ALA A 419 48.55 -25.97 18.18
CA ALA A 419 47.78 -24.72 18.08
C ALA A 419 48.53 -23.41 17.72
N GLN A 420 47.99 -22.50 16.89
CA GLN A 420 46.65 -21.93 17.01
C GLN A 420 46.41 -20.91 15.87
N ALA A 421 45.11 -20.69 15.54
CA ALA A 421 44.52 -19.48 14.94
C ALA A 421 44.88 -19.14 13.47
N ALA A 422 44.06 -18.51 12.64
CA ALA A 422 42.64 -18.12 12.59
C ALA A 422 42.42 -17.48 11.19
N ASN A 423 41.15 -17.27 10.82
CA ASN A 423 40.63 -16.47 9.70
C ASN A 423 40.71 -17.11 8.29
N ALA A 424 39.59 -17.39 7.63
CA ALA A 424 38.49 -16.53 7.15
C ALA A 424 38.85 -15.75 5.87
N GLY A 425 37.98 -15.90 4.86
CA GLY A 425 38.03 -15.23 3.55
C GLY A 425 37.94 -16.24 2.41
N GLU A 426 36.74 -16.63 1.97
CA GLU A 426 36.11 -16.11 0.73
C GLU A 426 37.05 -16.19 -0.50
N SER A 427 36.71 -16.85 -1.60
CA SER A 427 35.52 -16.55 -2.41
C SER A 427 35.45 -17.49 -3.62
N ARG A 428 34.21 -17.74 -4.08
CA ARG A 428 33.79 -17.91 -5.49
C ARG A 428 34.53 -18.98 -6.31
N THR A 429 33.85 -20.06 -6.68
CA THR A 429 33.03 -20.18 -7.91
C THR A 429 32.77 -21.70 -8.01
N THR A 430 31.66 -22.29 -8.42
CA THR A 430 30.81 -22.02 -9.58
C THR A 430 29.57 -22.89 -9.38
N ARG A 431 28.39 -22.35 -9.70
CA ARG A 431 27.19 -23.15 -9.97
C ARG A 431 27.49 -24.15 -11.09
N LEU A 432 27.00 -25.39 -11.01
CA LEU A 432 26.11 -25.95 -12.04
C LEU A 432 25.69 -27.40 -11.72
N LYS A 433 24.38 -27.64 -11.87
CA LYS A 433 23.70 -28.91 -12.22
C LYS A 433 23.79 -30.04 -11.17
N LYS A 434 22.83 -30.94 -11.00
CA LYS A 434 21.40 -31.09 -11.31
C LYS A 434 21.13 -32.51 -10.79
N LYS A 435 20.07 -32.69 -9.98
CA LYS A 435 19.33 -33.95 -9.75
C LYS A 435 20.14 -35.26 -9.69
N LEU A 436 20.09 -35.93 -8.53
CA LEU A 436 19.56 -37.29 -8.44
C LEU A 436 19.20 -37.62 -6.98
N LEU A 437 18.17 -38.45 -6.87
CA LEU A 437 17.50 -38.99 -5.68
C LEU A 437 18.51 -39.38 -4.58
N GLY A 438 18.29 -39.13 -3.30
CA GLY A 438 17.18 -39.65 -2.50
C GLY A 438 17.60 -40.98 -1.88
N MET A 439 17.83 -41.01 -0.56
CA MET A 439 17.60 -42.15 0.35
C MET A 439 18.12 -41.85 1.76
N PHE A 440 17.40 -42.39 2.75
CA PHE A 440 17.58 -42.34 4.22
C PHE A 440 17.12 -41.04 4.88
N GLY A 441 16.05 -40.97 5.68
CA GLY A 441 15.42 -42.00 6.53
C GLY A 441 15.85 -41.77 7.98
N GLY A 442 14.94 -41.19 8.78
CA GLY A 442 15.14 -40.86 10.19
C GLY A 442 14.06 -39.88 10.67
#